data_AF-A0A8T7JWN0-F1
#
_entry.id   AF-A0A8T7JWN0-F1
#
_cell.length_a   1.000
_cell.length_b   1.000
_cell.length_c   1.000
_cell.angle_alpha   90.00
_cell.angle_beta   90.00
_cell.angle_gamma   90.00
#
_symmetry.space_group_name_H-M   'P 1'
#
loop_
_entity.id
_entity.type
_entity.pdbx_description
1 polymer ?
#
loop_
_entity_poly.entity_id
_entity_poly.type
_entity_poly.pdbx_seq_one_letter_code
_entity_poly.pdbx_strand_id
1 'polypeptide(L)'
;MLSSSGGLLIWYGGLVEDQGDRLLFLSIGLLLTFITLILIVDIFVPVGRILGRLMDRSEKPIIAYSINIFGSILGTWLFVALSYFYLPPMLWFLITGLLISIFVYWIRNEIRLNFALLALAMVLAWFASQVSGALDVMWSPYQKLVVRESFADEIGQYVINVNNVGYQAIVDLSDGHVSADPAIFPPEQKGLSQYDLPLLFHPNPVAFLVVGAGSGNDVAGALRQGAESVTAIEIDPAIIAIGKELHPEKPYSSPKVLVVNDDARSYFATSTEKYDVIAFGLLDSHTTTSMTNARLDHYVYTRESILQAKSLLNEGGVMVLTFEAMKPYIVDRMYSVLEETFSQKPLVFRIPANAYGWGGVMFVTGDLETIQAQLDQNPRLSGFIETWQAENPIVVDGSAKITTDDWPYLYLESPHIPPLYYMLIGLMVVIFARSYRKWQAGDGALKLDRSFWHFFFLGAAFLLLEVQNISKASVVLGNTWQVNAVIVSSILAMALLANWVITRYPNIPRNPVYFLLIGASLGLYFVDLARFGFLPYATKAAVIGVLTSLPMLFSGIVFTSSFASVKNKSNALGANLIGALVGALLQSITFVTGVKALLLIVAGFYMLSLLTLPKKQE
;
A
#
# COMPACT_ATOMS: atom_id res chain seq x y z
N MET A 1 -12.91 -14.60 -0.67
CA MET A 1 -12.88 -15.86 -1.44
C MET A 1 -11.46 -16.31 -1.71
N LEU A 2 -10.64 -15.61 -2.51
CA LEU A 2 -9.21 -15.96 -2.65
C LEU A 2 -8.45 -15.92 -1.31
N SER A 3 -8.89 -15.09 -0.38
CA SER A 3 -8.38 -15.02 0.99
C SER A 3 -8.59 -16.29 1.83
N SER A 4 -9.39 -17.28 1.37
CA SER A 4 -9.60 -18.54 2.09
C SER A 4 -8.39 -19.47 2.07
N SER A 5 -7.38 -19.20 1.24
CA SER A 5 -6.07 -19.86 1.39
C SER A 5 -5.48 -19.36 2.71
N GLY A 6 -5.46 -20.21 3.75
CA GLY A 6 -5.38 -19.82 5.17
C GLY A 6 -4.29 -18.84 5.63
N GLY A 7 -3.30 -18.50 4.79
CA GLY A 7 -2.36 -17.40 5.03
C GLY A 7 -2.88 -15.99 4.73
N LEU A 8 -4.01 -15.84 4.02
CA LEU A 8 -4.54 -14.53 3.61
C LEU A 8 -5.68 -14.00 4.50
N LEU A 9 -6.21 -14.85 5.38
CA LEU A 9 -7.31 -14.51 6.28
C LEU A 9 -6.74 -14.05 7.62
N ILE A 10 -6.75 -12.74 7.84
CA ILE A 10 -6.16 -12.12 9.04
C ILE A 10 -7.25 -11.60 9.96
N TRP A 11 -8.16 -10.79 9.41
CA TRP A 11 -9.16 -10.02 10.16
C TRP A 11 -10.44 -10.77 10.51
N TYR A 12 -10.64 -11.92 9.89
CA TYR A 12 -11.84 -12.71 10.08
C TYR A 12 -11.44 -14.10 10.53
N GLY A 13 -12.03 -14.58 11.64
CA GLY A 13 -12.02 -16.00 11.98
C GLY A 13 -12.54 -16.78 10.78
N GLY A 14 -11.99 -17.97 10.54
CA GLY A 14 -12.33 -18.78 9.38
C GLY A 14 -13.84 -18.95 9.26
N LEU A 15 -14.47 -18.30 8.27
CA LEU A 15 -15.80 -18.68 7.74
C LEU A 15 -15.82 -20.12 7.18
N VAL A 16 -14.75 -20.87 7.41
CA VAL A 16 -14.32 -22.02 6.66
C VAL A 16 -13.40 -22.85 7.56
N GLU A 17 -13.95 -23.41 8.63
CA GLU A 17 -13.25 -24.43 9.42
C GLU A 17 -13.10 -25.72 8.61
N ASP A 18 -14.09 -26.02 7.76
CA ASP A 18 -14.10 -27.17 6.87
C ASP A 18 -13.14 -27.01 5.67
N GLN A 19 -12.41 -28.09 5.34
CA GLN A 19 -11.50 -28.09 4.19
C GLN A 19 -12.26 -28.03 2.85
N GLY A 20 -13.46 -28.62 2.78
CA GLY A 20 -14.30 -28.61 1.58
C GLY A 20 -14.73 -27.20 1.21
N ASP A 21 -15.24 -26.44 2.18
CA ASP A 21 -15.60 -25.05 1.94
C ASP A 21 -14.38 -24.19 1.56
N ARG A 22 -13.17 -24.48 2.10
CA ARG A 22 -11.95 -23.73 1.73
C ARG A 22 -11.62 -23.93 0.26
N LEU A 23 -11.67 -25.18 -0.19
CA LEU A 23 -11.44 -25.56 -1.58
C LEU A 23 -12.51 -24.96 -2.50
N LEU A 24 -13.78 -24.94 -2.06
CA LEU A 24 -14.88 -24.35 -2.82
C LEU A 24 -14.67 -22.84 -3.01
N PHE A 25 -14.46 -22.08 -1.93
CA PHE A 25 -14.25 -20.62 -2.02
C PHE A 25 -12.98 -20.25 -2.78
N LEU A 26 -11.91 -21.03 -2.63
CA LEU A 26 -10.68 -20.83 -3.39
C LEU A 26 -10.92 -21.09 -4.89
N SER A 27 -11.63 -22.17 -5.23
CA SER A 27 -11.96 -22.51 -6.62
C SER A 27 -12.85 -21.45 -7.27
N ILE A 28 -13.87 -20.97 -6.55
CA ILE A 28 -14.73 -19.87 -7.01
C ILE A 28 -13.89 -18.60 -7.20
N GLY A 29 -13.02 -18.27 -6.23
CA GLY A 29 -12.12 -17.12 -6.31
C GLY A 29 -11.19 -17.18 -7.53
N LEU A 30 -10.55 -18.33 -7.77
CA LEU A 30 -9.67 -18.54 -8.93
C LEU A 30 -10.46 -18.49 -10.24
N LEU A 31 -11.67 -19.05 -10.30
CA LEU A 31 -12.53 -19.00 -11.46
C LEU A 31 -12.97 -17.56 -11.78
N LEU A 32 -13.39 -16.79 -10.78
CA LEU A 32 -13.76 -15.37 -10.95
C LEU A 32 -12.56 -14.55 -11.41
N THR A 33 -11.38 -14.80 -10.83
CA THR A 33 -10.11 -14.17 -11.25
C THR A 33 -9.79 -14.52 -12.69
N PHE A 34 -9.92 -15.79 -13.07
CA PHE A 34 -9.69 -16.27 -14.44
C PHE A 34 -10.61 -15.57 -15.45
N ILE A 35 -11.91 -15.54 -15.16
CA ILE A 35 -12.92 -14.91 -16.01
C ILE A 35 -12.59 -13.42 -16.17
N THR A 36 -12.31 -12.74 -15.05
CA THR A 36 -11.96 -11.31 -15.05
C THR A 36 -10.72 -11.04 -15.88
N LEU A 37 -9.64 -11.80 -15.68
CA LEU A 37 -8.40 -11.62 -16.42
C LEU A 37 -8.55 -11.94 -17.91
N ILE A 38 -9.37 -12.92 -18.28
CA ILE A 38 -9.68 -13.19 -19.69
C ILE A 38 -10.44 -12.04 -20.32
N LEU A 39 -11.44 -11.50 -19.63
CA LEU A 39 -12.21 -10.35 -20.12
C LEU A 39 -11.29 -9.15 -20.33
N ILE A 40 -10.38 -8.88 -19.39
CA ILE A 40 -9.36 -7.84 -19.52
C ILE A 40 -8.50 -8.11 -20.78
N VAL A 41 -7.88 -9.29 -20.90
CA VAL A 41 -7.02 -9.60 -22.06
C VAL A 41 -7.79 -9.46 -23.37
N ASP A 42 -9.00 -9.99 -23.45
CA ASP A 42 -9.83 -9.95 -24.66
C ASP A 42 -10.25 -8.52 -25.04
N ILE A 43 -10.48 -7.63 -24.06
CA ILE A 43 -10.79 -6.21 -24.28
C ILE A 43 -9.54 -5.44 -24.75
N PHE A 44 -8.36 -5.72 -24.19
CA PHE A 44 -7.13 -4.99 -24.50
C PHE A 44 -6.46 -5.43 -25.80
N VAL A 45 -6.69 -6.66 -26.30
CA VAL A 45 -6.10 -7.12 -27.56
C VAL A 45 -6.46 -6.24 -28.77
N PRO A 46 -7.74 -5.88 -29.03
CA PRO A 46 -8.09 -4.95 -30.09
C PRO A 46 -7.44 -3.57 -29.94
N VAL A 47 -7.42 -3.02 -28.72
CA VAL A 47 -6.80 -1.72 -28.42
C VAL A 47 -5.30 -1.75 -28.72
N GLY A 48 -4.60 -2.79 -28.26
CA GLY A 48 -3.17 -2.99 -28.54
C GLY A 48 -2.87 -3.15 -30.03
N ARG A 49 -3.74 -3.83 -30.79
CA ARG A 49 -3.60 -3.94 -32.26
C ARG A 49 -3.79 -2.60 -32.96
N ILE A 50 -4.73 -1.77 -32.51
CA ILE A 50 -4.92 -0.41 -33.06
C ILE A 50 -3.67 0.43 -32.78
N LEU A 51 -3.19 0.45 -31.54
CA LEU A 51 -1.97 1.16 -31.15
C LEU A 51 -0.77 0.71 -32.00
N GLY A 52 -0.55 -0.60 -32.13
CA GLY A 52 0.53 -1.16 -32.95
C GLY A 52 0.46 -0.71 -34.41
N ARG A 53 -0.72 -0.76 -35.05
CA ARG A 53 -0.90 -0.29 -36.44
C ARG A 53 -0.65 1.21 -36.59
N LEU A 54 -1.06 2.02 -35.61
CA LEU A 54 -0.82 3.48 -35.62
C LEU A 54 0.69 3.78 -35.49
N MET A 55 1.39 3.04 -34.64
CA MET A 55 2.85 3.16 -34.50
C MET A 55 3.58 2.73 -35.77
N ASP A 56 3.17 1.64 -36.41
CA ASP A 56 3.79 1.13 -37.65
C ASP A 56 3.57 2.06 -38.85
N ARG A 57 2.44 2.76 -38.90
CA ARG A 57 2.13 3.74 -39.95
C ARG A 57 2.82 5.09 -39.76
N SER A 58 3.33 5.38 -38.57
CA SER A 58 3.95 6.67 -38.27
C SER A 58 5.32 6.80 -38.95
N GLU A 59 5.51 7.87 -39.73
CA GLU A 59 6.81 8.23 -40.29
C GLU A 59 7.84 8.62 -39.22
N LYS A 60 7.37 8.96 -38.01
CA LYS A 60 8.21 9.33 -36.85
C LYS A 60 7.81 8.50 -35.62
N PRO A 61 8.20 7.22 -35.55
CA PRO A 61 7.79 6.31 -34.48
C PRO A 61 8.16 6.80 -33.07
N ILE A 62 9.31 7.45 -32.91
CA ILE A 62 9.77 7.99 -31.62
C ILE A 62 8.83 9.10 -31.12
N ILE A 63 8.32 9.96 -32.02
CA ILE A 63 7.38 11.03 -31.65
C ILE A 63 6.03 10.42 -31.29
N ALA A 64 5.52 9.46 -32.07
CA ALA A 64 4.27 8.77 -31.76
C ALA A 64 4.34 8.07 -30.39
N TYR A 65 5.46 7.41 -30.09
CA TYR A 65 5.69 6.79 -28.78
C TYR A 65 5.77 7.84 -27.65
N SER A 66 6.40 8.99 -27.90
CA SER A 66 6.48 10.08 -26.92
C SER A 66 5.12 10.71 -26.62
N ILE A 67 4.25 10.88 -27.63
CA ILE A 67 2.87 11.35 -27.42
C ILE A 67 2.10 10.35 -26.55
N ASN A 68 2.27 9.04 -26.78
CA ASN A 68 1.64 8.02 -25.97
C ASN A 68 2.08 8.10 -24.49
N ILE A 69 3.39 8.21 -24.23
CA ILE A 69 3.91 8.37 -22.87
C ILE A 69 3.38 9.66 -22.22
N PHE A 70 3.37 10.77 -22.96
CA PHE A 70 2.84 12.03 -22.44
C PHE A 70 1.34 11.93 -22.09
N GLY A 71 0.56 11.25 -22.93
CA GLY A 71 -0.84 10.92 -22.64
C GLY A 71 -1.01 10.09 -21.36
N SER A 72 -0.13 9.12 -21.12
CA SER A 72 -0.11 8.37 -19.86
C SER A 72 0.15 9.26 -18.64
N ILE A 73 1.10 10.21 -18.71
CA ILE A 73 1.35 11.18 -17.64
C ILE A 73 0.09 12.01 -17.36
N LEU A 74 -0.55 12.56 -18.42
CA LEU A 74 -1.79 13.31 -18.27
C LEU A 74 -2.91 12.47 -17.64
N GLY A 75 -3.05 11.21 -18.06
CA GLY A 75 -4.02 10.27 -17.49
C GLY A 75 -3.76 9.99 -16.01
N THR A 76 -2.50 9.80 -15.61
CA THR A 76 -2.11 9.64 -14.21
C THR A 76 -2.50 10.85 -13.36
N TRP A 77 -2.19 12.06 -13.82
CA TRP A 77 -2.53 13.29 -13.08
C TRP A 77 -4.03 13.62 -13.11
N LEU A 78 -4.75 13.24 -14.17
CA LEU A 78 -6.20 13.30 -14.18
C LEU A 78 -6.78 12.38 -13.10
N PHE A 79 -6.31 11.13 -13.02
CA PHE A 79 -6.74 10.20 -11.97
C PHE A 79 -6.46 10.74 -10.57
N VAL A 80 -5.26 11.28 -10.33
CA VAL A 80 -4.88 11.99 -9.10
C VAL A 80 -5.89 13.11 -8.78
N ALA A 81 -6.24 13.95 -9.76
CA ALA A 81 -7.21 15.01 -9.54
C ALA A 81 -8.61 14.45 -9.18
N LEU A 82 -9.06 13.39 -9.84
CA LEU A 82 -10.35 12.75 -9.51
C LEU A 82 -10.36 12.17 -8.09
N SER A 83 -9.26 11.55 -7.66
CA SER A 83 -9.07 11.04 -6.30
C SER A 83 -9.01 12.16 -5.27
N TYR A 84 -8.34 13.28 -5.56
CA TYR A 84 -8.25 14.44 -4.67
C TYR A 84 -9.61 15.01 -4.28
N PHE A 85 -10.56 15.03 -5.24
CA PHE A 85 -11.91 15.56 -5.04
C PHE A 85 -12.92 14.50 -4.56
N TYR A 86 -12.45 13.30 -4.18
CA TYR A 86 -13.27 12.18 -3.70
C TYR A 86 -14.41 11.79 -4.67
N LEU A 87 -14.17 11.93 -5.97
CA LEU A 87 -15.23 11.72 -6.96
C LEU A 87 -15.60 10.23 -7.05
N PRO A 88 -16.90 9.88 -7.02
CA PRO A 88 -17.33 8.48 -7.06
C PRO A 88 -17.04 7.82 -8.43
N PRO A 89 -16.96 6.47 -8.49
CA PRO A 89 -16.66 5.72 -9.71
C PRO A 89 -17.53 6.11 -10.91
N MET A 90 -18.81 6.40 -10.69
CA MET A 90 -19.71 6.85 -11.75
C MET A 90 -19.14 8.04 -12.55
N LEU A 91 -18.52 9.02 -11.88
CA LEU A 91 -17.91 10.17 -12.55
C LEU A 91 -16.63 9.78 -13.30
N TRP A 92 -15.86 8.80 -12.80
CA TRP A 92 -14.70 8.28 -13.50
C TRP A 92 -15.11 7.58 -14.80
N PHE A 93 -16.18 6.78 -14.74
CA PHE A 93 -16.77 6.12 -15.92
C PHE A 93 -17.40 7.14 -16.88
N LEU A 94 -18.00 8.22 -16.38
CA LEU A 94 -18.50 9.31 -17.22
C LEU A 94 -17.36 9.98 -17.99
N ILE A 95 -16.30 10.41 -17.30
CA ILE A 95 -15.15 11.08 -17.93
C ILE A 95 -14.49 10.15 -18.95
N THR A 96 -14.25 8.90 -18.56
CA THR A 96 -13.67 7.89 -19.46
C THR A 96 -14.60 7.63 -20.65
N GLY A 97 -15.90 7.53 -20.41
CA GLY A 97 -16.92 7.37 -21.44
C GLY A 97 -16.95 8.53 -22.43
N LEU A 98 -16.83 9.78 -21.95
CA LEU A 98 -16.71 10.97 -22.78
C LEU A 98 -15.45 10.94 -23.64
N LEU A 99 -14.29 10.59 -23.06
CA LEU A 99 -13.04 10.46 -23.81
C LEU A 99 -13.13 9.37 -24.88
N ILE A 100 -13.71 8.21 -24.56
CA ILE A 100 -13.92 7.10 -25.50
C ILE A 100 -14.96 7.46 -26.56
N SER A 101 -15.97 8.28 -26.23
CA SER A 101 -17.04 8.66 -27.17
C SER A 101 -16.52 9.36 -28.42
N ILE A 102 -15.42 10.10 -28.31
CA ILE A 102 -14.71 10.74 -29.43
C ILE A 102 -14.27 9.66 -30.44
N PHE A 103 -13.70 8.56 -29.95
CA PHE A 103 -13.25 7.43 -30.78
C PHE A 103 -14.43 6.62 -31.34
N VAL A 104 -15.47 6.39 -30.52
CA VAL A 104 -16.69 5.69 -30.96
C VAL A 104 -17.38 6.43 -32.10
N TYR A 105 -17.47 7.75 -32.00
CA TYR A 105 -18.03 8.60 -33.05
C TYR A 105 -17.20 8.52 -34.34
N TRP A 106 -15.87 8.45 -34.23
CA TRP A 106 -14.96 8.40 -35.37
C TRP A 106 -14.99 7.06 -36.13
N ILE A 107 -15.19 5.94 -35.43
CA ILE A 107 -15.21 4.59 -36.03
C ILE A 107 -16.55 4.28 -36.72
N ARG A 108 -17.63 5.01 -36.38
CA ARG A 108 -19.01 4.95 -36.93
C ARG A 108 -19.73 3.60 -36.87
N ASN A 109 -19.04 2.51 -36.55
CA ASN A 109 -19.61 1.16 -36.50
C ASN A 109 -20.36 0.94 -35.17
N GLU A 110 -21.58 0.41 -35.24
CA GLU A 110 -22.40 0.04 -34.05
C GLU A 110 -22.55 1.16 -32.99
N ILE A 111 -22.61 2.42 -33.44
CA ILE A 111 -22.58 3.59 -32.56
C ILE A 111 -23.65 3.55 -31.45
N ARG A 112 -24.86 3.09 -31.77
CA ARG A 112 -25.98 2.97 -30.80
C ARG A 112 -25.68 1.95 -29.71
N LEU A 113 -25.16 0.78 -30.09
CA LEU A 113 -24.79 -0.28 -29.15
C LEU A 113 -23.66 0.19 -28.23
N ASN A 114 -22.63 0.84 -28.79
CA ASN A 114 -21.51 1.36 -28.00
C ASN A 114 -21.95 2.40 -26.96
N PHE A 115 -22.82 3.34 -27.35
CA PHE A 115 -23.39 4.28 -26.38
C PHE A 115 -24.30 3.61 -25.35
N ALA A 116 -25.08 2.59 -25.74
CA ALA A 116 -25.89 1.82 -24.79
C ALA A 116 -25.02 1.06 -23.77
N LEU A 117 -23.90 0.48 -24.19
CA LEU A 117 -22.94 -0.19 -23.30
C LEU A 117 -22.25 0.80 -22.35
N LEU A 118 -21.86 1.98 -22.83
CA LEU A 118 -21.31 3.05 -21.99
C LEU A 118 -22.33 3.51 -20.94
N ALA A 119 -23.59 3.72 -21.35
CA ALA A 119 -24.65 4.08 -20.43
C ALA A 119 -24.91 2.98 -19.38
N LEU A 120 -24.93 1.71 -19.80
CA LEU A 120 -25.06 0.57 -18.88
C LEU A 120 -23.91 0.52 -17.88
N ALA A 121 -22.65 0.71 -18.33
CA ALA A 121 -21.49 0.75 -17.45
C ALA A 121 -21.61 1.86 -16.40
N MET A 122 -22.09 3.05 -16.78
CA MET A 122 -22.35 4.14 -15.83
C MET A 122 -23.45 3.79 -14.82
N VAL A 123 -24.55 3.17 -15.27
CA VAL A 123 -25.65 2.73 -14.38
C VAL A 123 -25.15 1.68 -13.39
N LEU A 124 -24.35 0.70 -13.84
CA LEU A 124 -23.75 -0.31 -12.97
C LEU A 124 -22.77 0.31 -11.96
N ALA A 125 -21.95 1.27 -12.38
CA ALA A 125 -21.04 1.99 -11.48
C ALA A 125 -21.80 2.82 -10.43
N TRP A 126 -22.90 3.45 -10.83
CA TRP A 126 -23.78 4.16 -9.90
C TRP A 126 -24.43 3.21 -8.89
N PHE A 127 -24.98 2.08 -9.37
CA PHE A 127 -25.61 1.07 -8.51
C PHE A 127 -24.60 0.46 -7.53
N ALA A 128 -23.37 0.17 -7.96
CA ALA A 128 -22.30 -0.34 -7.09
C ALA A 128 -21.87 0.65 -5.99
N SER A 129 -22.20 1.93 -6.13
CA SER A 129 -21.95 2.97 -5.13
C SER A 129 -23.08 3.07 -4.09
N GLN A 130 -24.24 2.45 -4.33
CA GLN A 130 -25.35 2.46 -3.39
C GLN A 130 -25.13 1.39 -2.30
N VAL A 131 -25.21 1.80 -1.03
CA VAL A 131 -25.10 0.90 0.12
C VAL A 131 -26.29 1.14 1.03
N SER A 132 -27.09 0.09 1.27
CA SER A 132 -28.27 0.18 2.12
C SER A 132 -27.87 0.49 3.57
N GLY A 133 -28.56 1.45 4.20
CA GLY A 133 -28.29 1.86 5.58
C GLY A 133 -27.03 2.71 5.79
N ALA A 134 -26.35 3.10 4.71
CA ALA A 134 -25.26 4.05 4.80
C ALA A 134 -25.80 5.47 5.04
N LEU A 135 -25.21 6.16 6.02
CA LEU A 135 -25.39 7.60 6.21
C LEU A 135 -24.64 8.36 5.12
N ASP A 136 -23.41 7.91 4.82
CA ASP A 136 -22.60 8.48 3.74
C ASP A 136 -21.69 7.42 3.11
N VAL A 137 -21.37 7.62 1.82
CA VAL A 137 -20.45 6.78 1.04
C VAL A 137 -19.44 7.68 0.34
N MET A 138 -18.21 7.65 0.85
CA MET A 138 -17.11 8.45 0.33
C MET A 138 -16.07 7.56 -0.38
N TRP A 139 -15.42 8.12 -1.40
CA TRP A 139 -14.30 7.46 -2.09
C TRP A 139 -13.06 8.29 -1.83
N SER A 140 -12.42 8.07 -0.69
CA SER A 140 -11.18 8.76 -0.35
C SER A 140 -10.06 8.35 -1.33
N PRO A 141 -8.94 9.08 -1.39
CA PRO A 141 -7.82 8.69 -2.24
C PRO A 141 -7.22 7.33 -1.88
N TYR A 142 -7.53 6.82 -0.70
CA TYR A 142 -7.03 5.56 -0.17
C TYR A 142 -8.04 4.42 -0.34
N GLN A 143 -9.33 4.68 -0.12
CA GLN A 143 -10.32 3.61 0.01
C GLN A 143 -11.78 4.08 -0.10
N LYS A 144 -12.68 3.11 -0.32
CA LYS A 144 -14.13 3.32 -0.16
C LYS A 144 -14.47 3.33 1.33
N LEU A 145 -15.03 4.43 1.81
CA LEU A 145 -15.57 4.59 3.16
C LEU A 145 -17.08 4.52 3.12
N VAL A 146 -17.68 3.78 4.05
CA VAL A 146 -19.12 3.76 4.28
C VAL A 146 -19.36 4.03 5.75
N VAL A 147 -20.03 5.13 6.04
CA VAL A 147 -20.44 5.50 7.40
C VAL A 147 -21.86 5.04 7.61
N ARG A 148 -22.13 4.41 8.75
CA ARG A 148 -23.47 3.96 9.14
C ARG A 148 -23.63 4.04 10.65
N GLU A 149 -24.86 4.02 11.11
CA GLU A 149 -25.15 3.77 12.52
C GLU A 149 -24.79 2.32 12.87
N SER A 150 -24.36 2.12 14.11
CA SER A 150 -24.10 0.80 14.66
C SER A 150 -25.38 -0.01 14.78
N PHE A 151 -25.28 -1.32 14.56
CA PHE A 151 -26.36 -2.25 14.94
C PHE A 151 -26.37 -2.46 16.47
N ALA A 152 -27.46 -3.01 17.01
CA ALA A 152 -27.67 -3.11 18.47
C ALA A 152 -26.54 -3.85 19.23
N ASP A 153 -25.86 -4.79 18.57
CA ASP A 153 -24.77 -5.60 19.16
C ASP A 153 -23.36 -5.04 18.86
N GLU A 154 -23.27 -3.89 18.18
CA GLU A 154 -21.99 -3.29 17.79
C GLU A 154 -21.53 -2.20 18.75
N ILE A 155 -20.22 -2.08 18.92
CA ILE A 155 -19.59 -1.10 19.80
C ILE A 155 -19.56 0.27 19.12
N GLY A 156 -19.94 1.32 19.86
CA GLY A 156 -19.97 2.72 19.39
C GLY A 156 -21.29 3.12 18.73
N GLN A 157 -21.46 4.42 18.46
CA GLN A 157 -22.69 4.95 17.83
C GLN A 157 -22.65 4.86 16.30
N TYR A 158 -21.47 5.07 15.74
CA TYR A 158 -21.24 5.01 14.29
C TYR A 158 -20.14 4.01 13.98
N VAL A 159 -20.32 3.25 12.90
CA VAL A 159 -19.28 2.38 12.35
C VAL A 159 -18.85 2.93 10.99
N ILE A 160 -17.53 3.01 10.81
CA ILE A 160 -16.92 3.29 9.52
C ILE A 160 -16.44 1.96 8.95
N ASN A 161 -16.94 1.62 7.77
CA ASN A 161 -16.50 0.47 7.00
C ASN A 161 -15.54 0.93 5.90
N VAL A 162 -14.44 0.20 5.73
CA VAL A 162 -13.48 0.36 4.63
C VAL A 162 -13.68 -0.81 3.66
N ASN A 163 -13.92 -0.53 2.38
CA ASN A 163 -14.09 -1.56 1.35
C ASN A 163 -15.11 -2.66 1.75
N ASN A 164 -16.16 -2.25 2.47
CA ASN A 164 -17.24 -3.08 3.03
C ASN A 164 -16.82 -4.01 4.19
N VAL A 165 -15.72 -3.69 4.87
CA VAL A 165 -15.20 -4.36 6.06
C VAL A 165 -15.21 -3.38 7.23
N GLY A 166 -15.63 -3.84 8.42
CA GLY A 166 -15.57 -3.04 9.66
C GLY A 166 -14.15 -2.54 9.92
N TYR A 167 -14.01 -1.24 10.12
CA TYR A 167 -12.71 -0.59 10.21
C TYR A 167 -12.48 0.14 11.53
N GLN A 168 -13.43 0.99 11.93
CA GLN A 168 -13.41 1.66 13.22
C GLN A 168 -14.83 2.00 13.66
N ALA A 169 -15.01 2.14 14.97
CA ALA A 169 -16.23 2.69 15.56
C ALA A 169 -15.94 4.05 16.19
N ILE A 170 -16.93 4.94 16.18
CA ILE A 170 -16.94 6.19 16.96
C ILE A 170 -17.64 5.90 18.28
N VAL A 171 -16.91 6.02 19.38
CA VAL A 171 -17.39 5.65 20.73
C VAL A 171 -17.50 6.91 21.58
N ASP A 172 -18.65 7.13 22.21
CA ASP A 172 -18.82 8.21 23.19
C ASP A 172 -18.41 7.71 24.58
N LEU A 173 -17.22 8.11 25.02
CA LEU A 173 -16.74 7.78 26.36
C LEU A 173 -16.76 8.99 27.30
N SER A 174 -17.59 10.00 26.99
CA SER A 174 -17.80 11.14 27.87
C SER A 174 -18.37 10.68 29.22
N ASP A 175 -18.01 11.41 30.28
CA ASP A 175 -18.45 11.11 31.63
C ASP A 175 -19.98 11.02 31.76
N GLY A 176 -20.71 11.86 31.02
CA GLY A 176 -22.17 11.87 31.02
C GLY A 176 -22.77 10.62 30.37
N HIS A 177 -22.21 10.17 29.24
CA HIS A 177 -22.68 8.99 28.53
C HIS A 177 -22.40 7.71 29.33
N VAL A 178 -21.15 7.52 29.74
CA VAL A 178 -20.68 6.33 30.47
C VAL A 178 -21.40 6.18 31.81
N SER A 179 -21.65 7.28 32.53
CA SER A 179 -22.36 7.20 33.82
C SER A 179 -23.87 6.97 33.68
N ALA A 180 -24.45 7.16 32.49
CA ALA A 180 -25.88 7.04 32.27
C ALA A 180 -26.35 5.58 32.18
N ASP A 181 -25.48 4.65 31.73
CA ASP A 181 -25.80 3.23 31.65
C ASP A 181 -24.68 2.35 32.27
N PRO A 182 -24.68 2.19 33.60
CA PRO A 182 -23.68 1.38 34.29
C PRO A 182 -23.75 -0.12 33.96
N ALA A 183 -24.84 -0.60 33.34
CA ALA A 183 -24.97 -2.00 32.95
C ALA A 183 -24.18 -2.29 31.66
N ILE A 184 -24.16 -1.32 30.74
CA ILE A 184 -23.35 -1.37 29.51
C ILE A 184 -21.91 -0.93 29.80
N PHE A 185 -21.73 0.08 30.64
CA PHE A 185 -20.43 0.64 31.00
C PHE A 185 -20.12 0.45 32.49
N PRO A 186 -19.51 -0.69 32.87
CA PRO A 186 -19.14 -0.94 34.25
C PRO A 186 -18.26 0.18 34.83
N PRO A 187 -18.65 0.83 35.95
CA PRO A 187 -17.93 1.97 36.51
C PRO A 187 -16.47 1.67 36.86
N GLU A 188 -16.16 0.43 37.24
CA GLU A 188 -14.82 -0.05 37.56
C GLU A 188 -13.86 -0.06 36.37
N GLN A 189 -14.36 0.01 35.13
CA GLN A 189 -13.57 0.12 33.90
C GLN A 189 -13.48 1.54 33.35
N LYS A 190 -14.21 2.50 33.95
CA LYS A 190 -14.20 3.89 33.51
C LYS A 190 -12.80 4.50 33.52
N GLY A 191 -12.37 5.03 32.37
CA GLY A 191 -11.04 5.59 32.18
C GLY A 191 -9.94 4.56 31.94
N LEU A 192 -10.28 3.29 31.75
CA LEU A 192 -9.36 2.20 31.40
C LEU A 192 -9.65 1.65 29.99
N SER A 193 -10.28 2.44 29.12
CA SER A 193 -10.46 2.04 27.72
C SER A 193 -9.10 1.97 27.02
N GLN A 194 -9.04 1.27 25.89
CA GLN A 194 -7.84 1.22 25.04
C GLN A 194 -7.34 2.61 24.60
N TYR A 195 -8.22 3.62 24.58
CA TYR A 195 -7.94 4.99 24.19
C TYR A 195 -7.40 5.82 25.36
N ASP A 196 -7.77 5.46 26.60
CA ASP A 196 -7.32 6.15 27.82
C ASP A 196 -5.99 5.59 28.35
N LEU A 197 -5.82 4.26 28.24
CA LEU A 197 -4.70 3.51 28.78
C LEU A 197 -3.31 4.06 28.41
N PRO A 198 -3.04 4.52 27.16
CA PRO A 198 -1.71 4.99 26.80
C PRO A 198 -1.18 6.10 27.72
N LEU A 199 -2.05 6.99 28.18
CA LEU A 199 -1.66 8.13 29.02
C LEU A 199 -1.44 7.73 30.49
N LEU A 200 -2.03 6.62 30.94
CA LEU A 200 -1.91 6.16 32.33
C LEU A 200 -0.56 5.54 32.67
N PHE A 201 0.27 5.26 31.65
CA PHE A 201 1.62 4.73 31.84
C PHE A 201 2.67 5.83 32.06
N HIS A 202 2.28 7.10 32.04
CA HIS A 202 3.17 8.24 32.30
C HIS A 202 2.60 9.13 33.43
N PRO A 203 3.42 9.60 34.39
CA PRO A 203 2.96 10.35 35.57
C PRO A 203 2.34 11.71 35.24
N ASN A 204 2.78 12.34 34.15
CA ASN A 204 2.30 13.66 33.72
C ASN A 204 2.37 13.81 32.19
N PRO A 205 1.43 13.21 31.43
CA PRO A 205 1.46 13.17 29.97
C PRO A 205 0.99 14.50 29.37
N VAL A 206 1.89 15.49 29.26
CA VAL A 206 1.56 16.83 28.76
C VAL A 206 1.47 16.84 27.22
N ALA A 207 2.49 16.29 26.57
CA ALA A 207 2.60 16.20 25.12
C ALA A 207 2.35 14.76 24.64
N PHE A 208 1.25 14.57 23.92
CA PHE A 208 0.83 13.27 23.38
C PHE A 208 0.86 13.27 21.86
N LEU A 209 1.44 12.21 21.28
CA LEU A 209 1.36 11.92 19.86
C LEU A 209 0.54 10.65 19.66
N VAL A 210 -0.52 10.71 18.86
CA VAL A 210 -1.21 9.52 18.37
C VAL A 210 -1.02 9.36 16.87
N VAL A 211 -0.66 8.15 16.49
CA VAL A 211 -0.40 7.69 15.13
C VAL A 211 -1.55 6.79 14.72
N GLY A 212 -2.28 7.17 13.67
CA GLY A 212 -3.52 6.49 13.27
C GLY A 212 -4.71 6.95 14.11
N ALA A 213 -4.83 8.27 14.29
CA ALA A 213 -5.85 8.87 15.15
C ALA A 213 -7.30 8.59 14.71
N GLY A 214 -7.48 8.21 13.43
CA GLY A 214 -8.76 7.82 12.87
C GLY A 214 -9.82 8.89 13.07
N SER A 215 -11.01 8.45 13.50
CA SER A 215 -12.15 9.33 13.81
C SER A 215 -12.00 10.10 15.13
N GLY A 216 -10.98 9.82 15.95
CA GLY A 216 -10.60 10.66 17.08
C GLY A 216 -10.76 10.06 18.49
N ASN A 217 -11.10 8.78 18.65
CA ASN A 217 -11.31 8.20 19.99
C ASN A 217 -10.05 8.27 20.88
N ASP A 218 -8.86 8.01 20.33
CA ASP A 218 -7.58 8.16 21.06
C ASP A 218 -7.32 9.60 21.49
N VAL A 219 -7.69 10.57 20.63
CA VAL A 219 -7.59 12.00 20.95
C VAL A 219 -8.57 12.37 22.04
N ALA A 220 -9.79 11.84 22.00
CA ALA A 220 -10.76 12.02 23.07
C ALA A 220 -10.24 11.42 24.40
N GLY A 221 -9.65 10.23 24.36
CA GLY A 221 -8.95 9.60 25.49
C GLY A 221 -7.86 10.48 26.08
N ALA A 222 -6.97 11.01 25.24
CA ALA A 222 -5.93 11.94 25.68
C ALA A 222 -6.48 13.20 26.35
N LEU A 223 -7.55 13.79 25.81
CA LEU A 223 -8.19 14.96 26.40
C LEU A 223 -8.86 14.65 27.74
N ARG A 224 -9.50 13.48 27.89
CA ARG A 224 -10.05 13.00 29.17
C ARG A 224 -8.97 12.76 30.21
N GLN A 225 -7.80 12.27 29.80
CA GLN A 225 -6.64 12.05 30.66
C GLN A 225 -5.81 13.32 30.91
N GLY A 226 -6.28 14.48 30.44
CA GLY A 226 -5.72 15.78 30.82
C GLY A 226 -4.54 16.25 29.97
N ALA A 227 -4.24 15.61 28.83
CA ALA A 227 -3.19 16.06 27.92
C ALA A 227 -3.39 17.55 27.54
N GLU A 228 -2.29 18.30 27.45
CA GLU A 228 -2.33 19.74 27.13
C GLU A 228 -2.02 20.02 25.66
N SER A 229 -1.24 19.14 25.03
CA SER A 229 -0.90 19.18 23.60
C SER A 229 -1.05 17.78 23.00
N VAL A 230 -1.94 17.65 22.02
CA VAL A 230 -2.18 16.39 21.31
C VAL A 230 -1.88 16.59 19.84
N THR A 231 -0.89 15.87 19.32
CA THR A 231 -0.68 15.74 17.88
C THR A 231 -1.36 14.48 17.38
N ALA A 232 -2.32 14.62 16.47
CA ALA A 232 -3.10 13.52 15.93
C ALA A 232 -2.76 13.32 14.45
N ILE A 233 -2.03 12.24 14.13
CA ILE A 233 -1.67 11.89 12.75
C ILE A 233 -2.70 10.94 12.18
N GLU A 234 -3.31 11.33 11.07
CA GLU A 234 -4.22 10.48 10.29
C GLU A 234 -3.98 10.72 8.79
N ILE A 235 -3.79 9.65 8.02
CA ILE A 235 -3.43 9.72 6.61
C ILE A 235 -4.65 9.99 5.71
N ASP A 236 -5.83 9.51 6.10
CA ASP A 236 -7.06 9.65 5.32
C ASP A 236 -7.84 10.93 5.73
N PRO A 237 -7.83 11.98 4.89
CA PRO A 237 -8.53 13.22 5.19
C PRO A 237 -10.05 13.06 5.32
N ALA A 238 -10.66 12.04 4.70
CA ALA A 238 -12.09 11.80 4.82
C ALA A 238 -12.43 11.24 6.21
N ILE A 239 -11.58 10.40 6.79
CA ILE A 239 -11.75 9.90 8.17
C ILE A 239 -11.64 11.04 9.19
N ILE A 240 -10.68 11.96 9.00
CA ILE A 240 -10.57 13.17 9.82
C ILE A 240 -11.86 13.99 9.75
N ALA A 241 -12.41 14.19 8.54
CA ALA A 241 -13.65 14.94 8.35
C ALA A 241 -14.84 14.28 9.05
N ILE A 242 -14.98 12.95 8.93
CA ILE A 242 -16.00 12.17 9.64
C ILE A 242 -15.86 12.35 11.16
N GLY A 243 -14.65 12.26 11.71
CA GLY A 243 -14.40 12.47 13.13
C GLY A 243 -14.76 13.89 13.61
N LYS A 244 -14.48 14.91 12.80
CA LYS A 244 -14.88 16.30 13.11
C LYS A 244 -16.39 16.51 13.14
N GLU A 245 -17.11 15.83 12.26
CA GLU A 245 -18.56 15.97 12.10
C GLU A 245 -19.35 15.13 13.10
N LEU A 246 -18.99 13.85 13.26
CA LEU A 246 -19.81 12.85 13.94
C LEU A 246 -19.33 12.47 15.34
N HIS A 247 -18.07 12.73 15.71
CA HIS A 247 -17.57 12.30 17.02
C HIS A 247 -18.25 13.07 18.17
N PRO A 248 -18.99 12.40 19.08
CA PRO A 248 -19.80 13.07 20.11
C PRO A 248 -19.00 13.99 21.02
N GLU A 249 -17.81 13.55 21.43
CA GLU A 249 -16.87 14.33 22.26
C GLU A 249 -16.16 15.49 21.53
N LYS A 250 -16.32 15.59 20.20
CA LYS A 250 -15.69 16.61 19.34
C LYS A 250 -14.18 16.84 19.59
N PRO A 251 -13.35 15.78 19.70
CA PRO A 251 -11.96 15.89 20.11
C PRO A 251 -11.14 16.81 19.17
N TYR A 252 -11.36 16.71 17.85
CA TYR A 252 -10.68 17.53 16.85
C TYR A 252 -11.06 19.02 16.85
N SER A 253 -12.06 19.43 17.63
CA SER A 253 -12.41 20.85 17.80
C SER A 253 -11.68 21.51 18.98
N SER A 254 -10.98 20.73 19.81
CA SER A 254 -10.23 21.25 20.95
C SER A 254 -9.01 22.07 20.50
N PRO A 255 -8.74 23.24 21.11
CA PRO A 255 -7.55 24.04 20.79
C PRO A 255 -6.24 23.37 21.21
N LYS A 256 -6.31 22.30 22.02
CA LYS A 256 -5.17 21.48 22.44
C LYS A 256 -4.74 20.48 21.37
N VAL A 257 -5.52 20.32 20.30
CA VAL A 257 -5.31 19.27 19.30
C VAL A 257 -4.81 19.85 17.99
N LEU A 258 -3.65 19.37 17.55
CA LEU A 258 -3.12 19.57 16.21
C LEU A 258 -3.40 18.32 15.37
N VAL A 259 -4.29 18.44 14.39
CA VAL A 259 -4.51 17.37 13.41
C VAL A 259 -3.51 17.50 12.26
N VAL A 260 -2.71 16.46 12.04
CA VAL A 260 -1.74 16.36 10.97
C VAL A 260 -2.24 15.34 9.95
N ASN A 261 -2.63 15.81 8.77
CA ASN A 261 -2.95 14.92 7.65
C ASN A 261 -1.69 14.54 6.87
N ASP A 262 -0.95 13.57 7.37
CA ASP A 262 0.27 13.06 6.73
C ASP A 262 0.47 11.56 7.04
N ASP A 263 1.37 10.92 6.30
CA ASP A 263 1.90 9.60 6.63
C ASP A 263 2.75 9.66 7.92
N ALA A 264 2.57 8.68 8.81
CA ALA A 264 3.25 8.63 10.10
C ALA A 264 4.78 8.69 9.97
N ARG A 265 5.36 7.99 8.99
CA ARG A 265 6.81 7.98 8.80
C ARG A 265 7.33 9.28 8.20
N SER A 266 6.55 9.88 7.30
CA SER A 266 6.84 11.23 6.80
C SER A 266 6.92 12.22 7.97
N TYR A 267 5.98 12.15 8.91
CA TYR A 267 6.00 12.95 10.12
C TYR A 267 7.20 12.65 11.01
N PHE A 268 7.48 11.38 11.32
CA PHE A 268 8.62 11.02 12.17
C PHE A 268 9.96 11.50 11.60
N ALA A 269 10.11 11.49 10.28
CA ALA A 269 11.33 11.90 9.60
C ALA A 269 11.53 13.43 9.52
N THR A 270 10.47 14.22 9.72
CA THR A 270 10.51 15.68 9.53
C THR A 270 10.23 16.47 10.79
N SER A 271 9.56 15.88 11.78
CA SER A 271 9.28 16.51 13.06
C SER A 271 10.53 16.58 13.94
N THR A 272 10.65 17.69 14.67
CA THR A 272 11.62 17.86 15.75
C THR A 272 10.95 17.94 17.12
N GLU A 273 9.62 17.83 17.16
CA GLU A 273 8.84 17.87 18.39
C GLU A 273 9.13 16.66 19.27
N LYS A 274 8.88 16.81 20.57
CA LYS A 274 9.08 15.76 21.56
C LYS A 274 7.81 15.47 22.34
N TYR A 275 7.63 14.22 22.70
CA TYR A 275 6.39 13.72 23.31
C TYR A 275 6.68 12.90 24.56
N ASP A 276 5.82 13.06 25.56
CA ASP A 276 5.83 12.27 26.79
C ASP A 276 5.23 10.89 26.54
N VAL A 277 4.20 10.84 25.68
CA VAL A 277 3.56 9.59 25.28
C VAL A 277 3.38 9.56 23.76
N ILE A 278 3.83 8.48 23.13
CA ILE A 278 3.54 8.16 21.72
C ILE A 278 2.68 6.91 21.65
N ALA A 279 1.47 7.02 21.10
CA ALA A 279 0.57 5.91 20.88
C ALA A 279 0.42 5.56 19.40
N PHE A 280 0.47 4.27 19.06
CA PHE A 280 0.02 3.74 17.77
C PHE A 280 -1.39 3.16 17.97
N GLY A 281 -2.41 3.87 17.49
CA GLY A 281 -3.82 3.53 17.68
C GLY A 281 -4.34 2.61 16.60
N LEU A 282 -4.36 1.29 16.85
CA LEU A 282 -4.95 0.24 15.98
C LEU A 282 -4.77 0.49 14.47
N LEU A 283 -3.56 0.89 14.06
CA LEU A 283 -3.29 1.40 12.73
C LEU A 283 -3.15 0.26 11.72
N ASP A 284 -4.29 -0.23 11.23
CA ASP A 284 -4.36 -1.21 10.15
C ASP A 284 -5.07 -0.63 8.93
N SER A 285 -4.84 -1.15 7.74
CA SER A 285 -5.57 -0.76 6.53
C SER A 285 -6.79 -1.64 6.22
N HIS A 286 -6.93 -2.79 6.91
CA HIS A 286 -7.96 -3.83 6.67
C HIS A 286 -8.21 -4.13 5.17
N THR A 287 -7.19 -3.95 4.31
CA THR A 287 -7.32 -4.22 2.87
C THR A 287 -7.36 -5.72 2.59
N THR A 288 -8.08 -6.11 1.53
CA THR A 288 -8.45 -7.50 1.21
C THR A 288 -7.30 -8.46 0.85
N THR A 289 -6.06 -7.97 0.74
CA THR A 289 -4.88 -8.83 0.47
C THR A 289 -3.70 -8.45 1.36
N SER A 290 -3.36 -9.32 2.32
CA SER A 290 -2.24 -9.19 3.26
C SER A 290 -0.84 -9.41 2.67
N MET A 291 -0.77 -9.88 1.41
CA MET A 291 0.48 -10.27 0.75
C MET A 291 0.74 -9.40 -0.49
N THR A 292 0.65 -8.07 -0.39
CA THR A 292 1.12 -7.16 -1.46
C THR A 292 2.16 -6.19 -0.92
N ASN A 293 3.17 -5.84 -1.72
CA ASN A 293 4.24 -4.93 -1.29
C ASN A 293 3.80 -3.45 -1.23
N ALA A 294 2.56 -3.16 -1.64
CA ALA A 294 2.00 -1.81 -1.74
C ALA A 294 1.11 -1.42 -0.54
N ARG A 295 1.05 -2.25 0.51
CA ARG A 295 0.19 -2.02 1.68
C ARG A 295 0.70 -0.82 2.52
N LEU A 296 -0.25 -0.01 3.00
CA LEU A 296 -0.02 1.24 3.74
C LEU A 296 0.64 1.02 5.11
N ASP A 297 0.27 -0.06 5.79
CA ASP A 297 0.61 -0.42 7.16
C ASP A 297 1.99 -1.11 7.32
N HIS A 298 2.45 -1.83 6.30
CA HIS A 298 3.67 -2.65 6.33
C HIS A 298 4.93 -1.92 6.84
N TYR A 299 5.10 -0.66 6.44
CA TYR A 299 6.30 0.10 6.77
C TYR A 299 6.22 0.78 8.14
N VAL A 300 5.03 1.07 8.67
CA VAL A 300 4.86 1.79 9.95
C VAL A 300 5.35 0.96 11.14
N TYR A 301 5.27 -0.37 11.05
CA TYR A 301 5.68 -1.32 12.09
C TYR A 301 7.06 -1.95 11.87
N THR A 302 7.90 -1.33 11.05
CA THR A 302 9.29 -1.76 10.88
C THR A 302 10.15 -1.26 12.04
N ARG A 303 11.24 -1.96 12.34
CA ARG A 303 12.23 -1.51 13.32
C ARG A 303 12.71 -0.08 13.04
N GLU A 304 12.97 0.27 11.79
CA GLU A 304 13.41 1.62 11.40
C GLU A 304 12.36 2.69 11.71
N SER A 305 11.08 2.41 11.45
CA SER A 305 9.97 3.31 11.79
C SER A 305 9.82 3.50 13.31
N ILE A 306 9.84 2.40 14.06
CA ILE A 306 9.78 2.44 15.53
C ILE A 306 10.98 3.18 16.13
N LEU A 307 12.17 3.02 15.54
CA LEU A 307 13.37 3.76 15.97
C LEU A 307 13.22 5.27 15.72
N GLN A 308 12.63 5.68 14.59
CA GLN A 308 12.32 7.09 14.33
C GLN A 308 11.29 7.63 15.32
N ALA A 309 10.21 6.90 15.59
CA ALA A 309 9.23 7.27 16.60
C ALA A 309 9.86 7.38 18.01
N LYS A 310 10.71 6.42 18.39
CA LYS A 310 11.48 6.44 19.65
C LYS A 310 12.32 7.72 19.76
N SER A 311 12.90 8.19 18.66
CA SER A 311 13.69 9.42 18.65
C SER A 311 12.89 10.68 18.95
N LEU A 312 11.56 10.64 18.93
CA LEU A 312 10.67 11.74 19.31
C LEU A 312 10.18 11.66 20.76
N LEU A 313 10.57 10.63 21.53
CA LEU A 313 10.25 10.58 22.95
C LEU A 313 11.08 11.61 23.75
N ASN A 314 10.45 12.20 24.76
CA ASN A 314 11.11 12.89 25.86
C ASN A 314 11.86 11.88 26.76
N GLU A 315 12.74 12.38 27.62
CA GLU A 315 13.27 11.60 28.73
C GLU A 315 12.12 11.19 29.67
N GLY A 316 12.10 9.93 30.12
CA GLY A 316 10.94 9.36 30.82
C GLY A 316 9.75 9.00 29.92
N GLY A 317 9.85 9.27 28.61
CA GLY A 317 8.75 9.08 27.68
C GLY A 317 8.35 7.62 27.48
N VAL A 318 7.06 7.41 27.23
CA VAL A 318 6.44 6.08 27.04
C VAL A 318 5.93 5.93 25.62
N MET A 319 6.10 4.74 25.07
CA MET A 319 5.51 4.35 23.78
C MET A 319 4.53 3.20 23.99
N VAL A 320 3.32 3.38 23.46
CA VAL A 320 2.27 2.38 23.49
C VAL A 320 1.87 2.00 22.07
N LEU A 321 1.80 0.71 21.81
CA LEU A 321 1.36 0.19 20.53
C LEU A 321 0.15 -0.71 20.77
N THR A 322 -0.98 -0.39 20.15
CA THR A 322 -2.18 -1.24 20.20
C THR A 322 -2.43 -1.83 18.82
N PHE A 323 -2.63 -3.14 18.75
CA PHE A 323 -2.88 -3.84 17.49
C PHE A 323 -3.89 -4.98 17.66
N GLU A 324 -4.82 -5.13 16.71
CA GLU A 324 -5.76 -6.25 16.70
C GLU A 324 -5.07 -7.50 16.12
N ALA A 325 -4.22 -8.12 16.94
CA ALA A 325 -3.40 -9.24 16.51
C ALA A 325 -4.20 -10.56 16.55
N MET A 326 -4.74 -10.93 15.39
CA MET A 326 -5.52 -12.17 15.19
C MET A 326 -4.66 -13.44 15.04
N LYS A 327 -3.34 -13.31 14.91
CA LYS A 327 -2.39 -14.43 14.77
C LYS A 327 -1.24 -14.31 15.78
N PRO A 328 -0.82 -15.41 16.45
CA PRO A 328 0.25 -15.36 17.45
C PRO A 328 1.57 -14.80 16.92
N TYR A 329 1.99 -15.16 15.69
CA TYR A 329 3.24 -14.67 15.10
C TYR A 329 3.26 -13.15 14.89
N ILE A 330 2.10 -12.48 14.78
CA ILE A 330 2.02 -11.02 14.68
C ILE A 330 2.39 -10.42 16.03
N VAL A 331 1.84 -10.97 17.12
CA VAL A 331 2.17 -10.55 18.48
C VAL A 331 3.66 -10.74 18.76
N ASP A 332 4.18 -11.93 18.45
CA ASP A 332 5.59 -12.28 18.62
C ASP A 332 6.51 -11.32 17.85
N ARG A 333 6.19 -11.06 16.57
CA ARG A 333 6.93 -10.12 15.72
C ARG A 333 6.95 -8.70 16.26
N MET A 334 5.78 -8.16 16.64
CA MET A 334 5.69 -6.79 17.17
C MET A 334 6.44 -6.67 18.50
N TYR A 335 6.31 -7.67 19.37
CA TYR A 335 7.09 -7.77 20.60
C TYR A 335 8.59 -7.74 20.29
N SER A 336 9.09 -8.59 19.39
CA SER A 336 10.53 -8.66 19.05
C SER A 336 11.05 -7.37 18.43
N VAL A 337 10.26 -6.70 17.59
CA VAL A 337 10.64 -5.38 17.03
C VAL A 337 10.82 -4.35 18.15
N LEU A 338 9.90 -4.29 19.10
CA LEU A 338 9.99 -3.38 20.25
C LEU A 338 11.15 -3.75 21.17
N GLU A 339 11.33 -5.04 21.45
CA GLU A 339 12.40 -5.55 22.30
C GLU A 339 13.78 -5.21 21.73
N GLU A 340 14.01 -5.43 20.44
CA GLU A 340 15.26 -5.08 19.78
C GLU A 340 15.50 -3.56 19.75
N THR A 341 14.46 -2.78 19.43
CA THR A 341 14.59 -1.32 19.26
C THR A 341 14.82 -0.58 20.59
N PHE A 342 14.19 -1.06 21.67
CA PHE A 342 14.35 -0.48 23.00
C PHE A 342 15.40 -1.21 23.85
N SER A 343 15.90 -2.37 23.39
CA SER A 343 16.85 -3.22 24.13
C SER A 343 16.32 -3.65 25.51
N GLN A 344 15.00 -3.86 25.60
CA GLN A 344 14.30 -4.20 26.84
C GLN A 344 12.96 -4.88 26.52
N LYS A 345 12.44 -5.66 27.47
CA LYS A 345 11.16 -6.37 27.28
C LYS A 345 9.97 -5.41 27.41
N PRO A 346 9.11 -5.26 26.40
CA PRO A 346 7.88 -4.49 26.55
C PRO A 346 6.88 -5.24 27.44
N LEU A 347 6.07 -4.48 28.20
CA LEU A 347 4.88 -5.02 28.86
C LEU A 347 3.84 -5.33 27.78
N VAL A 348 3.22 -6.51 27.83
CA VAL A 348 2.24 -6.96 26.85
C VAL A 348 1.01 -7.57 27.52
N PHE A 349 -0.17 -7.20 27.05
CA PHE A 349 -1.45 -7.75 27.52
C PHE A 349 -2.55 -7.57 26.47
N ARG A 350 -3.62 -8.36 26.56
CA ARG A 350 -4.79 -8.27 25.66
C ARG A 350 -5.94 -7.56 26.36
N ILE A 351 -6.40 -6.46 25.79
CA ILE A 351 -7.59 -5.73 26.23
C ILE A 351 -8.81 -6.42 25.59
N PRO A 352 -9.81 -6.83 26.37
CA PRO A 352 -11.02 -7.45 25.84
C PRO A 352 -11.89 -6.41 25.11
N ALA A 353 -12.57 -6.84 24.05
CA ALA A 353 -13.58 -6.04 23.39
C ALA A 353 -14.81 -5.88 24.29
N ASN A 354 -15.27 -4.65 24.49
CA ASN A 354 -16.47 -4.33 25.29
C ASN A 354 -17.03 -2.94 24.90
N ALA A 355 -17.98 -2.42 25.67
CA ALA A 355 -18.58 -1.11 25.39
C ALA A 355 -17.56 0.05 25.36
N TYR A 356 -16.40 -0.09 26.03
CA TYR A 356 -15.33 0.90 26.03
C TYR A 356 -14.41 0.85 24.80
N GLY A 357 -14.51 -0.17 23.94
CA GLY A 357 -13.69 -0.25 22.72
C GLY A 357 -13.53 -1.66 22.17
N TRP A 358 -12.92 -1.76 20.99
CA TRP A 358 -12.76 -3.03 20.27
C TRP A 358 -11.70 -3.97 20.88
N GLY A 359 -10.89 -3.47 21.82
CA GLY A 359 -9.81 -4.22 22.44
C GLY A 359 -8.58 -4.34 21.53
N GLY A 360 -7.80 -5.39 21.79
CA GLY A 360 -6.61 -5.73 21.03
C GLY A 360 -5.43 -6.06 21.93
N VAL A 361 -4.26 -6.27 21.33
CA VAL A 361 -3.01 -6.48 22.07
C VAL A 361 -2.30 -5.15 22.23
N MET A 362 -2.01 -4.79 23.48
CA MET A 362 -1.27 -3.58 23.82
C MET A 362 0.16 -3.96 24.23
N PHE A 363 1.12 -3.23 23.67
CA PHE A 363 2.53 -3.30 24.00
C PHE A 363 2.96 -1.95 24.58
N VAL A 364 3.60 -1.95 25.74
CA VAL A 364 4.05 -0.74 26.44
C VAL A 364 5.56 -0.81 26.62
N THR A 365 6.27 0.22 26.18
CA THR A 365 7.74 0.35 26.25
C THR A 365 8.14 1.83 26.39
N GLY A 366 9.43 2.16 26.34
CA GLY A 366 9.95 3.51 26.63
C GLY A 366 10.77 3.50 27.91
N ASP A 367 10.47 4.37 28.86
CA ASP A 367 11.10 4.36 30.17
C ASP A 367 10.42 3.37 31.13
N LEU A 368 11.04 2.21 31.37
CA LEU A 368 10.44 1.15 32.20
C LEU A 368 10.33 1.53 33.68
N GLU A 369 11.21 2.40 34.18
CA GLU A 369 11.13 2.89 35.57
C GLU A 369 9.86 3.74 35.76
N THR A 370 9.59 4.63 34.81
CA THR A 370 8.36 5.44 34.77
C THR A 370 7.11 4.55 34.69
N ILE A 371 7.12 3.56 33.79
CA ILE A 371 5.99 2.62 33.63
C ILE A 371 5.74 1.85 34.92
N GLN A 372 6.78 1.27 35.52
CA GLN A 372 6.65 0.50 36.76
C GLN A 372 6.16 1.38 37.92
N ALA A 373 6.69 2.59 38.04
CA ALA A 373 6.25 3.54 39.06
C ALA A 373 4.75 3.88 38.93
N GLN A 374 4.22 3.99 37.71
CA GLN A 374 2.79 4.19 37.49
C GLN A 374 1.96 2.95 37.88
N LEU A 375 2.42 1.75 37.55
CA LEU A 375 1.75 0.50 37.95
C LEU A 375 1.70 0.33 39.48
N ASP A 376 2.77 0.71 40.17
CA ASP A 376 2.88 0.65 41.63
C ASP A 376 1.97 1.69 42.31
N GLN A 377 1.86 2.89 41.72
CA GLN A 377 1.02 3.98 42.24
C GLN A 377 -0.47 3.84 41.91
N ASN A 378 -0.81 3.00 40.93
CA ASN A 378 -2.18 2.78 40.48
C ASN A 378 -2.58 1.29 40.59
N PRO A 379 -2.96 0.82 41.81
CA PRO A 379 -3.37 -0.56 42.05
C PRO A 379 -4.56 -1.03 41.20
N ARG A 380 -5.40 -0.08 40.77
CA ARG A 380 -6.54 -0.37 39.88
C ARG A 380 -6.03 -0.76 38.50
N LEU A 381 -5.14 0.04 37.90
CA LEU A 381 -4.55 -0.25 36.60
C LEU A 381 -3.80 -1.58 36.60
N SER A 382 -2.90 -1.78 37.57
CA SER A 382 -2.12 -3.02 37.68
C SER A 382 -3.00 -4.25 37.90
N GLY A 383 -4.03 -4.17 38.77
CA GLY A 383 -4.97 -5.27 38.98
C GLY A 383 -5.77 -5.67 37.72
N PHE A 384 -6.16 -4.70 36.88
CA PHE A 384 -6.82 -5.00 35.60
C PHE A 384 -5.87 -5.66 34.60
N ILE A 385 -4.63 -5.17 34.49
CA ILE A 385 -3.61 -5.77 33.62
C ILE A 385 -3.31 -7.21 34.04
N GLU A 386 -3.13 -7.46 35.34
CA GLU A 386 -2.93 -8.81 35.88
C GLU A 386 -4.11 -9.74 35.55
N THR A 387 -5.34 -9.24 35.70
CA THR A 387 -6.56 -10.00 35.36
C THR A 387 -6.58 -10.34 33.87
N TRP A 388 -6.33 -9.38 32.99
CA TRP A 388 -6.30 -9.60 31.55
C TRP A 388 -5.19 -10.56 31.12
N GLN A 389 -4.01 -10.49 31.75
CA GLN A 389 -2.93 -11.43 31.50
C GLN A 389 -3.25 -12.85 31.98
N ALA A 390 -3.96 -12.99 33.10
CA ALA A 390 -4.40 -14.28 33.62
C ALA A 390 -5.50 -14.92 32.75
N GLU A 391 -6.47 -14.13 32.30
CA GLU A 391 -7.59 -14.60 31.47
C GLU A 391 -7.19 -14.88 30.02
N ASN A 392 -6.29 -14.06 29.47
CA ASN A 392 -5.86 -14.12 28.06
C ASN A 392 -4.33 -14.10 27.96
N PRO A 393 -3.64 -15.17 28.38
CA PRO A 393 -2.18 -15.21 28.39
C PRO A 393 -1.63 -15.12 26.96
N ILE A 394 -0.65 -14.23 26.79
CA ILE A 394 0.08 -14.05 25.54
C ILE A 394 1.40 -14.80 25.63
N VAL A 395 1.64 -15.69 24.66
CA VAL A 395 2.90 -16.42 24.53
C VAL A 395 3.72 -15.77 23.43
N VAL A 396 4.94 -15.36 23.80
CA VAL A 396 5.97 -14.81 22.91
C VAL A 396 7.16 -15.77 22.98
N ASP A 397 7.57 -16.32 21.84
CA ASP A 397 8.67 -17.28 21.75
C ASP A 397 9.89 -16.75 21.00
N GLY A 398 9.79 -15.55 20.40
CA GLY A 398 10.84 -14.89 19.64
C GLY A 398 11.19 -15.60 18.34
N SER A 399 10.32 -16.47 17.82
CA SER A 399 10.55 -17.22 16.59
C SER A 399 10.25 -16.43 15.32
N ALA A 400 9.40 -15.39 15.42
CA ALA A 400 8.98 -14.60 14.28
C ALA A 400 10.10 -13.66 13.81
N LYS A 401 10.38 -13.69 12.50
CA LYS A 401 11.30 -12.72 11.89
C LYS A 401 10.76 -11.30 12.06
N ILE A 402 11.57 -10.39 12.59
CA ILE A 402 11.26 -8.97 12.72
C ILE A 402 11.02 -8.30 11.36
N THR A 403 10.18 -7.28 11.34
CA THR A 403 9.96 -6.41 10.18
C THR A 403 11.02 -5.32 10.09
N THR A 404 11.55 -5.12 8.88
CA THR A 404 12.49 -4.03 8.56
C THR A 404 12.06 -3.36 7.26
N ASP A 405 12.63 -2.19 6.95
CA ASP A 405 12.41 -1.53 5.65
C ASP A 405 12.79 -2.40 4.45
N ASP A 406 13.69 -3.38 4.64
CA ASP A 406 14.04 -4.35 3.62
C ASP A 406 13.08 -5.54 3.57
N TRP A 407 12.51 -5.94 4.71
CA TRP A 407 11.56 -7.04 4.82
C TRP A 407 10.33 -6.61 5.63
N PRO A 408 9.36 -5.89 5.03
CA PRO A 408 8.27 -5.22 5.76
C PRO A 408 7.00 -6.08 5.88
N TYR A 409 7.12 -7.42 5.90
CA TYR A 409 5.97 -8.32 5.81
C TYR A 409 5.37 -8.70 7.18
N LEU A 410 4.63 -7.78 7.79
CA LEU A 410 3.98 -7.96 9.10
C LEU A 410 3.04 -9.18 9.16
N TYR A 411 2.44 -9.57 8.03
CA TYR A 411 1.44 -10.62 7.93
C TYR A 411 1.93 -11.93 7.32
N LEU A 412 3.24 -12.04 7.09
CA LEU A 412 3.84 -13.26 6.57
C LEU A 412 4.48 -14.00 7.74
N GLU A 413 4.00 -15.19 8.08
CA GLU A 413 4.49 -15.96 9.23
C GLU A 413 6.00 -16.21 9.15
N SER A 414 6.47 -16.74 8.01
CA SER A 414 7.89 -16.98 7.76
C SER A 414 8.30 -16.65 6.31
N PRO A 415 9.58 -16.42 6.02
CA PRO A 415 10.03 -16.06 4.67
C PRO A 415 9.77 -17.16 3.62
N HIS A 416 8.64 -17.07 2.93
CA HIS A 416 8.28 -17.95 1.81
C HIS A 416 7.38 -17.20 0.82
N ILE A 417 7.31 -17.69 -0.42
CA ILE A 417 6.33 -17.20 -1.38
C ILE A 417 4.96 -17.81 -1.03
N PRO A 418 3.90 -17.01 -0.82
CA PRO A 418 2.57 -17.55 -0.48
C PRO A 418 2.01 -18.45 -1.60
N PRO A 419 1.30 -19.56 -1.27
CA PRO A 419 0.74 -20.48 -2.25
C PRO A 419 -0.12 -19.83 -3.35
N LEU A 420 -0.85 -18.76 -3.01
CA LEU A 420 -1.67 -18.01 -3.98
C LEU A 420 -0.83 -17.50 -5.16
N TYR A 421 0.41 -17.06 -4.95
CA TYR A 421 1.26 -16.56 -6.03
C TYR A 421 1.56 -17.65 -7.06
N TYR A 422 1.83 -18.89 -6.64
CA TYR A 422 2.01 -20.01 -7.55
C TYR A 422 0.73 -20.33 -8.33
N MET A 423 -0.44 -20.25 -7.67
CA MET A 423 -1.73 -20.43 -8.33
C MET A 423 -1.99 -19.34 -9.39
N LEU A 424 -1.69 -18.08 -9.07
CA LEU A 424 -1.81 -16.94 -10.00
C LEU A 424 -0.83 -17.05 -11.17
N ILE A 425 0.41 -17.50 -10.94
CA ILE A 425 1.37 -17.81 -12.00
C ILE A 425 0.83 -18.91 -12.91
N GLY A 426 0.33 -20.01 -12.34
CA GLY A 426 -0.31 -21.09 -13.11
C GLY A 426 -1.48 -20.57 -13.94
N LEU A 427 -2.31 -19.70 -13.36
CA LEU A 427 -3.44 -19.07 -14.04
C LEU A 427 -2.99 -18.20 -15.22
N MET A 428 -1.93 -17.40 -15.03
CA MET A 428 -1.33 -16.57 -16.09
C MET A 428 -0.82 -17.42 -17.25
N VAL A 429 -0.20 -18.58 -16.98
CA VAL A 429 0.24 -19.53 -18.01
C VAL A 429 -0.96 -20.08 -18.80
N VAL A 430 -2.05 -20.45 -18.12
CA VAL A 430 -3.28 -20.93 -18.78
C VAL A 430 -3.90 -19.82 -19.66
N ILE A 431 -3.98 -18.59 -19.15
CA ILE A 431 -4.50 -17.44 -19.90
C ILE A 431 -3.62 -17.15 -21.12
N PHE A 432 -2.30 -17.20 -20.96
CA PHE A 432 -1.37 -17.02 -22.06
C PHE A 432 -1.56 -18.09 -23.14
N ALA A 433 -1.59 -19.37 -22.77
CA ALA A 433 -1.81 -20.48 -23.69
C ALA A 433 -3.17 -20.38 -24.42
N ARG A 434 -4.24 -20.03 -23.69
CA ARG A 434 -5.56 -19.76 -24.27
C ARG A 434 -5.49 -18.62 -25.28
N SER A 435 -4.91 -17.48 -24.89
CA SER A 435 -4.88 -16.27 -25.71
C SER A 435 -4.06 -16.49 -26.98
N TYR A 436 -2.91 -17.16 -26.86
CA TYR A 436 -2.07 -17.56 -27.98
C TYR A 436 -2.87 -18.38 -29.02
N ARG A 437 -3.63 -19.38 -28.55
CA ARG A 437 -4.49 -20.23 -29.41
C ARG A 437 -5.66 -19.46 -30.00
N LYS A 438 -6.43 -18.74 -29.18
CA LYS A 438 -7.64 -18.01 -29.60
C LYS A 438 -7.34 -16.99 -30.69
N TRP A 439 -6.25 -16.25 -30.54
CA TRP A 439 -5.89 -15.16 -31.45
C TRP A 439 -5.05 -15.61 -32.64
N GLN A 440 -4.87 -16.93 -32.82
CA GLN A 440 -4.14 -17.54 -33.93
C GLN A 440 -2.79 -16.85 -34.18
N ALA A 441 -2.02 -16.66 -33.12
CA ALA A 441 -0.64 -16.21 -33.26
C ALA A 441 0.10 -17.27 -34.10
N GLY A 442 0.35 -16.98 -35.38
CA GLY A 442 0.79 -17.96 -36.37
C GLY A 442 2.08 -18.67 -35.97
N ASP A 443 2.35 -19.83 -36.58
CA ASP A 443 3.60 -20.56 -36.40
C ASP A 443 4.79 -19.64 -36.74
N GLY A 444 5.53 -19.21 -35.71
CA GLY A 444 6.61 -18.22 -35.81
C GLY A 444 6.30 -16.82 -35.24
N ALA A 445 5.17 -16.61 -34.55
CA ALA A 445 4.84 -15.36 -33.88
C ALA A 445 5.80 -15.00 -32.73
N LEU A 446 6.38 -16.00 -32.06
CA LEU A 446 7.43 -15.85 -31.05
C LEU A 446 8.72 -16.47 -31.58
N LYS A 447 9.55 -15.67 -32.26
CA LYS A 447 10.90 -16.12 -32.62
C LYS A 447 11.80 -15.90 -31.42
N LEU A 448 12.14 -16.98 -30.72
CA LEU A 448 13.04 -16.98 -29.54
C LEU A 448 14.52 -16.81 -29.95
N ASP A 449 14.81 -15.78 -30.75
CA ASP A 449 16.15 -15.43 -31.18
C ASP A 449 16.88 -14.57 -30.13
N ARG A 450 18.13 -14.18 -30.41
CA ARG A 450 18.88 -13.27 -29.52
C ARG A 450 18.14 -11.97 -29.24
N SER A 451 17.46 -11.42 -30.24
CA SER A 451 16.71 -10.17 -30.09
C SER A 451 15.55 -10.35 -29.10
N PHE A 452 14.81 -11.45 -29.20
CA PHE A 452 13.75 -11.79 -28.25
C PHE A 452 14.27 -11.78 -26.81
N TRP A 453 15.34 -12.52 -26.53
CA TRP A 453 15.89 -12.61 -25.17
C TRP A 453 16.43 -11.26 -24.67
N HIS A 454 17.06 -10.47 -25.55
CA HIS A 454 17.50 -9.12 -25.19
C HIS A 454 16.34 -8.24 -24.72
N PHE A 455 15.24 -8.19 -25.46
CA PHE A 455 14.08 -7.38 -25.11
C PHE A 455 13.30 -7.96 -23.93
N PHE A 456 13.21 -9.28 -23.82
CA PHE A 456 12.65 -9.98 -22.66
C PHE A 456 13.37 -9.59 -21.37
N PHE A 457 14.70 -9.66 -21.33
CA PHE A 457 15.46 -9.28 -20.14
C PHE A 457 15.39 -7.77 -19.85
N LEU A 458 15.36 -6.91 -20.87
CA LEU A 458 15.10 -5.48 -20.66
C LEU A 458 13.73 -5.25 -19.99
N GLY A 459 12.70 -5.96 -20.44
CA GLY A 459 11.35 -5.82 -19.89
C GLY A 459 11.26 -6.32 -18.46
N ALA A 460 11.84 -7.49 -18.19
CA ALA A 460 11.87 -8.07 -16.85
C ALA A 460 12.61 -7.17 -15.85
N ALA A 461 13.76 -6.62 -16.25
CA ALA A 461 14.54 -5.69 -15.45
C ALA A 461 13.79 -4.37 -15.22
N PHE A 462 13.17 -3.82 -16.27
CA PHE A 462 12.41 -2.57 -16.19
C PHE A 462 11.26 -2.68 -15.17
N LEU A 463 10.42 -3.71 -15.28
CA LEU A 463 9.25 -3.80 -14.40
C LEU A 463 9.65 -4.11 -12.94
N LEU A 464 10.67 -4.94 -12.73
CA LEU A 464 11.21 -5.17 -11.38
C LEU A 464 11.77 -3.91 -10.75
N LEU A 465 12.49 -3.10 -11.53
CA LEU A 465 13.04 -1.84 -11.05
C LEU A 465 11.93 -0.84 -10.73
N GLU A 466 10.88 -0.76 -11.54
CA GLU A 466 9.71 0.10 -11.27
C GLU A 466 9.06 -0.25 -9.94
N VAL A 467 8.74 -1.52 -9.74
CA VAL A 467 8.16 -2.04 -8.48
C VAL A 467 9.05 -1.72 -7.29
N GLN A 468 10.34 -2.02 -7.41
CA GLN A 468 11.30 -1.80 -6.33
C GLN A 468 11.46 -0.31 -6.01
N ASN A 469 11.41 0.56 -7.02
CA ASN A 469 11.45 2.01 -6.86
C ASN A 469 10.23 2.53 -6.13
N ILE A 470 9.02 2.06 -6.47
CA ILE A 470 7.78 2.42 -5.77
C ILE A 470 7.92 2.03 -4.29
N SER A 471 8.24 0.77 -3.99
CA SER A 471 8.37 0.30 -2.61
C SER A 471 9.40 1.09 -1.79
N LYS A 472 10.58 1.38 -2.35
CA LYS A 472 11.61 2.16 -1.64
C LYS A 472 11.27 3.65 -1.52
N ALA A 473 10.61 4.22 -2.52
CA ALA A 473 10.22 5.62 -2.47
C ALA A 473 9.13 5.86 -1.41
N SER A 474 8.20 4.92 -1.23
CA SER A 474 7.17 5.00 -0.19
C SER A 474 7.74 5.09 1.22
N VAL A 475 8.91 4.48 1.49
CA VAL A 475 9.61 4.59 2.79
C VAL A 475 9.94 6.04 3.15
N VAL A 476 10.19 6.88 2.14
CA VAL A 476 10.74 8.24 2.32
C VAL A 476 9.70 9.33 2.08
N LEU A 477 8.90 9.14 1.04
CA LEU A 477 7.86 10.08 0.64
C LEU A 477 6.54 9.84 1.40
N GLY A 478 6.49 8.80 2.24
CA GLY A 478 5.26 8.29 2.83
C GLY A 478 4.50 7.40 1.84
N ASN A 479 3.59 6.56 2.33
CA ASN A 479 2.78 5.73 1.44
C ASN A 479 1.51 6.47 1.01
N THR A 480 1.65 7.66 0.42
CA THR A 480 0.51 8.44 -0.06
C THR A 480 0.19 8.13 -1.52
N TRP A 481 -1.07 8.32 -1.90
CA TRP A 481 -1.54 8.14 -3.28
C TRP A 481 -0.81 9.05 -4.29
N GLN A 482 -0.31 10.20 -3.85
CA GLN A 482 0.48 11.13 -4.67
C GLN A 482 1.88 10.58 -4.99
N VAL A 483 2.48 9.80 -4.09
CA VAL A 483 3.82 9.25 -4.29
C VAL A 483 3.87 8.30 -5.48
N ASN A 484 2.86 7.43 -5.62
CA ASN A 484 2.75 6.56 -6.78
C ASN A 484 2.70 7.37 -8.09
N ALA A 485 1.94 8.48 -8.12
CA ALA A 485 1.88 9.34 -9.28
C ALA A 485 3.21 10.04 -9.58
N VAL A 486 3.93 10.50 -8.55
CA VAL A 486 5.27 11.11 -8.70
C VAL A 486 6.27 10.09 -9.26
N ILE A 487 6.28 8.86 -8.75
CA ILE A 487 7.24 7.83 -9.20
C ILE A 487 6.93 7.38 -10.63
N VAL A 488 5.67 7.07 -10.93
CA VAL A 488 5.25 6.73 -12.31
C VAL A 488 5.57 7.89 -13.26
N SER A 489 5.26 9.13 -12.88
CA SER A 489 5.60 10.30 -13.69
C SER A 489 7.11 10.46 -13.88
N SER A 490 7.92 10.18 -12.86
CA SER A 490 9.39 10.26 -12.94
C SER A 490 9.95 9.20 -13.90
N ILE A 491 9.44 7.98 -13.85
CA ILE A 491 9.82 6.90 -14.76
C ILE A 491 9.45 7.27 -16.21
N LEU A 492 8.21 7.73 -16.43
CA LEU A 492 7.74 8.15 -17.75
C LEU A 492 8.51 9.39 -18.28
N ALA A 493 8.85 10.34 -17.41
CA ALA A 493 9.68 11.48 -17.75
C ALA A 493 11.11 11.06 -18.14
N MET A 494 11.70 10.10 -17.44
CA MET A 494 13.01 9.54 -17.82
C MET A 494 12.94 8.79 -19.15
N ALA A 495 11.83 8.12 -19.46
CA ALA A 495 11.60 7.51 -20.78
C ALA A 495 11.48 8.57 -21.89
N LEU A 496 10.77 9.68 -21.65
CA LEU A 496 10.72 10.82 -22.58
C LEU A 496 12.11 11.45 -22.77
N LEU A 497 12.87 11.62 -21.69
CA LEU A 497 14.23 12.12 -21.74
C LEU A 497 15.14 11.18 -22.53
N ALA A 498 15.02 9.87 -22.35
CA ALA A 498 15.75 8.87 -23.13
C ALA A 498 15.46 8.99 -24.64
N ASN A 499 14.18 9.14 -25.00
CA ASN A 499 13.76 9.35 -26.39
C ASN A 499 14.37 10.63 -26.98
N TRP A 500 14.36 11.72 -26.21
CA TRP A 500 14.97 12.99 -26.61
C TRP A 500 16.49 12.86 -26.80
N VAL A 501 17.19 12.23 -25.85
CA VAL A 501 18.64 11.98 -25.92
C VAL A 501 19.00 11.18 -27.17
N ILE A 502 18.30 10.08 -27.46
CA ILE A 502 18.55 9.28 -28.67
C ILE A 502 18.24 10.05 -29.95
N THR A 503 17.20 10.88 -29.96
CA THR A 503 16.87 11.71 -31.13
C THR A 503 17.96 12.75 -31.40
N ARG A 504 18.55 13.35 -30.34
CA ARG A 504 19.62 14.34 -30.47
C ARG A 504 20.98 13.73 -30.75
N TYR A 505 21.26 12.55 -30.18
CA TYR A 505 22.54 11.85 -30.21
C TYR A 505 22.32 10.36 -30.61
N PRO A 506 22.05 10.07 -31.89
CA PRO A 506 21.68 8.72 -32.33
C PRO A 506 22.82 7.69 -32.26
N ASN A 507 24.07 8.15 -32.18
CA ASN A 507 25.26 7.29 -32.22
C ASN A 507 25.90 7.05 -30.84
N ILE A 508 25.15 7.18 -29.74
CA ILE A 508 25.68 6.90 -28.40
C ILE A 508 26.17 5.44 -28.33
N PRO A 509 27.41 5.19 -27.88
CA PRO A 509 27.92 3.83 -27.73
C PRO A 509 27.15 3.08 -26.65
N ARG A 510 26.73 1.85 -26.95
CA ARG A 510 25.88 1.04 -26.05
C ARG A 510 26.60 0.57 -24.79
N ASN A 511 27.88 0.21 -24.87
CA ASN A 511 28.60 -0.37 -23.73
C ASN A 511 28.69 0.60 -22.54
N PRO A 512 29.11 1.88 -22.69
CA PRO A 512 29.09 2.83 -21.58
C PRO A 512 27.70 3.02 -20.96
N VAL A 513 26.63 3.02 -21.77
CA VAL A 513 25.25 3.14 -21.25
C VAL A 513 24.88 1.94 -20.39
N TYR A 514 25.29 0.72 -20.78
CA TYR A 514 25.09 -0.46 -19.93
C TYR A 514 25.88 -0.40 -18.63
N PHE A 515 27.13 0.07 -18.65
CA PHE A 515 27.91 0.26 -17.43
C PHE A 515 27.24 1.26 -16.48
N LEU A 516 26.71 2.37 -17.02
CA LEU A 516 25.94 3.34 -16.24
C LEU A 516 24.62 2.76 -15.72
N LEU A 517 23.90 1.98 -16.53
CA LEU A 517 22.65 1.31 -16.15
C LEU A 517 22.84 0.33 -14.99
N ILE A 518 23.81 -0.57 -15.13
CA ILE A 518 24.12 -1.57 -14.10
C ILE A 518 24.71 -0.88 -12.87
N GLY A 519 25.63 0.06 -13.07
CA GLY A 519 26.23 0.85 -12.00
C GLY A 519 25.21 1.66 -11.19
N ALA A 520 24.24 2.30 -11.85
CA ALA A 520 23.16 3.02 -11.19
C ALA A 520 22.23 2.06 -10.42
N SER A 521 21.89 0.91 -11.00
CA SER A 521 21.06 -0.11 -10.34
C SER A 521 21.74 -0.68 -9.09
N LEU A 522 23.04 -0.99 -9.17
CA LEU A 522 23.84 -1.45 -8.04
C LEU A 522 24.10 -0.33 -7.02
N GLY A 523 24.30 0.92 -7.48
CA GLY A 523 24.43 2.06 -6.59
C GLY A 523 23.22 2.22 -5.68
N LEU A 524 22.01 2.14 -6.25
CA LEU A 524 20.74 2.17 -5.50
C LEU A 524 20.60 1.06 -4.46
N TYR A 525 21.36 -0.04 -4.55
CA TYR A 525 21.35 -1.10 -3.55
C TYR A 525 21.96 -0.62 -2.23
N PHE A 526 23.02 0.18 -2.31
CA PHE A 526 23.78 0.67 -1.15
C PHE A 526 23.28 2.01 -0.61
N VAL A 527 22.48 2.76 -1.39
CA VAL A 527 21.87 3.99 -0.90
C VAL A 527 20.68 3.68 -0.01
N ASP A 528 20.77 4.15 1.24
CA ASP A 528 19.63 4.24 2.14
C ASP A 528 18.85 5.53 1.85
N LEU A 529 17.67 5.38 1.25
CA LEU A 529 16.84 6.52 0.86
C LEU A 529 16.22 7.22 2.08
N ALA A 530 16.10 6.56 3.24
CA ALA A 530 15.53 7.14 4.46
C ALA A 530 16.29 8.39 4.91
N ARG A 531 17.58 8.49 4.57
CA ARG A 531 18.43 9.65 4.82
C ARG A 531 17.94 10.94 4.16
N PHE A 532 17.09 10.86 3.15
CA PHE A 532 16.50 12.05 2.50
C PHE A 532 15.15 12.45 3.12
N GLY A 533 14.67 11.73 4.13
CA GLY A 533 13.37 11.92 4.78
C GLY A 533 13.15 13.35 5.33
N PHE A 534 14.21 13.98 5.82
CA PHE A 534 14.21 15.32 6.41
C PHE A 534 13.98 16.46 5.41
N LEU A 535 14.12 16.20 4.11
CA LEU A 535 13.97 17.24 3.10
C LEU A 535 12.51 17.69 2.97
N PRO A 536 12.25 18.98 2.66
CA PRO A 536 10.90 19.45 2.33
C PRO A 536 10.30 18.61 1.20
N TYR A 537 8.98 18.35 1.27
CA TYR A 537 8.32 17.35 0.42
C TYR A 537 8.61 17.51 -1.08
N ALA A 538 8.51 18.73 -1.64
CA ALA A 538 8.77 18.97 -3.06
C ALA A 538 10.21 18.62 -3.47
N THR A 539 11.19 19.00 -2.64
CA THR A 539 12.61 18.69 -2.86
C THR A 539 12.85 17.20 -2.72
N LYS A 540 12.31 16.58 -1.66
CA LYS A 540 12.39 15.15 -1.39
C LYS A 540 11.83 14.33 -2.55
N ALA A 541 10.64 14.68 -3.04
CA ALA A 541 9.97 14.05 -4.18
C ALA A 541 10.80 14.14 -5.46
N ALA A 542 11.37 15.31 -5.76
CA ALA A 542 12.22 15.49 -6.93
C ALA A 542 13.53 14.67 -6.84
N VAL A 543 14.22 14.72 -5.70
CA VAL A 543 15.47 13.98 -5.48
C VAL A 543 15.24 12.48 -5.54
N ILE A 544 14.25 11.96 -4.82
CA ILE A 544 13.91 10.54 -4.82
C ILE A 544 13.41 10.09 -6.19
N GLY A 545 12.54 10.88 -6.83
CA GLY A 545 12.05 10.61 -8.18
C GLY A 545 13.18 10.48 -9.19
N VAL A 546 14.12 11.44 -9.22
CA VAL A 546 15.29 11.39 -10.12
C VAL A 546 16.22 10.24 -9.76
N LEU A 547 16.59 10.07 -8.49
CA LEU A 547 17.56 9.07 -8.05
C LEU A 547 17.08 7.65 -8.36
N THR A 548 15.83 7.35 -8.04
CA THR A 548 15.23 6.02 -8.26
C THR A 548 14.97 5.75 -9.74
N SER A 549 14.53 6.74 -10.51
CA SER A 549 14.24 6.58 -11.95
C SER A 549 15.48 6.72 -12.86
N LEU A 550 16.64 7.14 -12.35
CA LEU A 550 17.85 7.32 -13.16
C LEU A 550 18.25 6.08 -13.99
N PRO A 551 18.20 4.83 -13.48
CA PRO A 551 18.50 3.68 -14.32
C PRO A 551 17.48 3.52 -15.48
N MET A 552 16.24 4.02 -15.34
CA MET A 552 15.24 3.99 -16.42
C MET A 552 15.64 4.86 -17.61
N LEU A 553 16.36 5.96 -17.39
CA LEU A 553 16.91 6.78 -18.47
C LEU A 553 17.87 5.94 -19.32
N PHE A 554 18.83 5.26 -18.69
CA PHE A 554 19.81 4.42 -19.39
C PHE A 554 19.14 3.20 -20.05
N SER A 555 18.19 2.57 -19.35
CA SER A 555 17.39 1.46 -19.90
C SER A 555 16.61 1.90 -21.15
N GLY A 556 15.98 3.08 -21.11
CA GLY A 556 15.27 3.66 -22.26
C GLY A 556 16.17 3.97 -23.45
N ILE A 557 17.40 4.44 -23.22
CA ILE A 557 18.42 4.66 -24.26
C ILE A 557 18.81 3.33 -24.91
N VAL A 558 19.07 2.29 -24.11
CA VAL A 558 19.39 0.94 -24.60
C VAL A 558 18.21 0.36 -25.39
N PHE A 559 17.00 0.43 -24.84
CA PHE A 559 15.79 -0.06 -25.49
C PHE A 559 15.59 0.62 -26.85
N THR A 560 15.59 1.96 -26.89
CA THR A 560 15.31 2.72 -28.12
C THR A 560 16.37 2.48 -29.19
N SER A 561 17.65 2.45 -28.80
CA SER A 561 18.75 2.18 -29.74
C SER A 561 18.71 0.74 -30.29
N SER A 562 18.43 -0.26 -29.46
CA SER A 562 18.23 -1.64 -29.90
C SER A 562 16.98 -1.79 -30.75
N PHE A 563 15.88 -1.14 -30.37
CA PHE A 563 14.59 -1.21 -31.05
C PHE A 563 14.64 -0.61 -32.47
N ALA A 564 15.42 0.46 -32.64
CA ALA A 564 15.68 1.04 -33.95
C ALA A 564 16.46 0.09 -34.89
N SER A 565 17.25 -0.83 -34.34
CA SER A 565 18.13 -1.74 -35.11
C SER A 565 17.48 -3.06 -35.55
N VAL A 566 16.31 -3.41 -35.02
CA VAL A 566 15.65 -4.71 -35.30
C VAL A 566 14.58 -4.61 -36.38
N LYS A 567 14.54 -5.61 -37.28
CA LYS A 567 13.57 -5.66 -38.39
C LYS A 567 12.13 -5.91 -37.92
N ASN A 568 11.94 -6.82 -36.95
CA ASN A 568 10.61 -7.17 -36.43
C ASN A 568 10.35 -6.46 -35.09
N LYS A 569 9.87 -5.21 -35.20
CA LYS A 569 9.53 -4.36 -34.05
C LYS A 569 8.41 -4.95 -33.19
N SER A 570 7.41 -5.57 -33.80
CA SER A 570 6.28 -6.17 -33.08
C SER A 570 6.72 -7.34 -32.19
N ASN A 571 7.63 -8.21 -32.67
CA ASN A 571 8.20 -9.31 -31.86
C ASN A 571 9.08 -8.78 -30.73
N ALA A 572 9.89 -7.74 -30.98
CA ALA A 572 10.71 -7.10 -29.95
C ALA A 572 9.86 -6.48 -28.82
N LEU A 573 8.80 -5.75 -29.19
CA LEU A 573 7.86 -5.17 -28.22
C LEU A 573 7.10 -6.27 -27.45
N GLY A 574 6.66 -7.32 -28.13
CA GLY A 574 6.01 -8.48 -27.49
C GLY A 574 6.93 -9.20 -26.49
N ALA A 575 8.19 -9.42 -26.86
CA ALA A 575 9.19 -10.02 -25.97
C ALA A 575 9.42 -9.15 -24.72
N ASN A 576 9.50 -7.84 -24.90
CA ASN A 576 9.63 -6.88 -23.81
C ASN A 576 8.45 -6.93 -22.84
N LEU A 577 7.21 -6.97 -23.35
CA LEU A 577 6.01 -7.07 -22.52
C LEU A 577 5.90 -8.42 -21.77
N ILE A 578 6.29 -9.53 -22.42
CA ILE A 578 6.35 -10.86 -21.75
C ILE A 578 7.41 -10.84 -20.65
N GLY A 579 8.58 -10.26 -20.94
CA GLY A 579 9.63 -10.04 -19.96
C GLY A 579 9.14 -9.23 -18.77
N ALA A 580 8.47 -8.11 -19.03
CA ALA A 580 7.87 -7.28 -17.99
C ALA A 580 6.91 -8.10 -17.12
N LEU A 581 5.98 -8.86 -17.70
CA LEU A 581 5.09 -9.76 -16.95
C LEU A 581 5.86 -10.73 -16.03
N VAL A 582 6.92 -11.37 -16.54
CA VAL A 582 7.78 -12.24 -15.72
C VAL A 582 8.46 -11.45 -14.60
N GLY A 583 8.94 -10.23 -14.89
CA GLY A 583 9.47 -9.31 -13.88
C GLY A 583 8.47 -9.02 -12.76
N ALA A 584 7.21 -8.69 -13.08
CA ALA A 584 6.17 -8.48 -12.07
C ALA A 584 5.94 -9.73 -11.21
N LEU A 585 5.92 -10.92 -11.81
CA LEU A 585 5.74 -12.16 -11.05
C LEU A 585 6.95 -12.45 -10.16
N LEU A 586 8.17 -12.16 -10.62
CA LEU A 586 9.40 -12.35 -9.85
C LEU A 586 9.51 -11.41 -8.64
N GLN A 587 8.72 -10.34 -8.58
CA GLN A 587 8.60 -9.50 -7.38
C GLN A 587 8.32 -10.34 -6.14
N SER A 588 7.58 -11.45 -6.24
CA SER A 588 7.24 -12.30 -5.11
C SER A 588 8.47 -12.87 -4.38
N ILE A 589 9.65 -12.90 -5.02
CA ILE A 589 10.91 -13.30 -4.38
C ILE A 589 11.23 -12.43 -3.15
N THR A 590 10.75 -11.18 -3.14
CA THR A 590 10.92 -10.26 -2.00
C THR A 590 10.38 -10.80 -0.68
N PHE A 591 9.35 -11.66 -0.69
CA PHE A 591 8.85 -12.32 0.53
C PHE A 591 9.92 -13.19 1.21
N VAL A 592 10.89 -13.69 0.45
CA VAL A 592 11.99 -14.51 0.94
C VAL A 592 13.22 -13.67 1.21
N THR A 593 13.62 -12.84 0.23
CA THR A 593 14.94 -12.18 0.25
C THR A 593 14.94 -10.77 0.82
N GLY A 594 13.80 -10.10 0.87
CA GLY A 594 13.71 -8.64 1.06
C GLY A 594 13.73 -7.85 -0.25
N VAL A 595 13.43 -6.56 -0.16
CA VAL A 595 13.19 -5.64 -1.28
C VAL A 595 14.49 -5.20 -1.95
N LYS A 596 15.59 -4.98 -1.19
CA LYS A 596 16.89 -4.56 -1.73
C LYS A 596 17.46 -5.58 -2.71
N ALA A 597 17.30 -6.88 -2.44
CA ALA A 597 17.81 -7.96 -3.28
C ALA A 597 17.28 -7.92 -4.73
N LEU A 598 16.12 -7.30 -4.98
CA LEU A 598 15.59 -7.13 -6.33
C LEU A 598 16.55 -6.34 -7.24
N LEU A 599 17.30 -5.37 -6.71
CA LEU A 599 18.25 -4.59 -7.50
C LEU A 599 19.40 -5.44 -8.05
N LEU A 600 19.79 -6.50 -7.33
CA LEU A 600 20.78 -7.46 -7.81
C LEU A 600 20.22 -8.31 -8.96
N ILE A 601 18.94 -8.70 -8.87
CA ILE A 601 18.24 -9.43 -9.94
C ILE A 601 18.07 -8.53 -11.17
N VAL A 602 17.70 -7.27 -10.98
CA VAL A 602 17.60 -6.25 -12.04
C VAL A 602 18.94 -6.08 -12.75
N ALA A 603 20.03 -5.91 -12.00
CA ALA A 603 21.38 -5.84 -12.57
C ALA A 603 21.74 -7.13 -13.36
N GLY A 604 21.37 -8.30 -12.82
CA GLY A 604 21.47 -9.60 -13.49
C GLY A 604 20.77 -9.64 -14.84
N PHE A 605 19.51 -9.19 -14.92
CA PHE A 605 18.78 -9.12 -16.18
C PHE A 605 19.37 -8.11 -17.15
N TYR A 606 19.86 -6.96 -16.70
CA TYR A 606 20.56 -6.03 -17.58
C TYR A 606 21.87 -6.62 -18.13
N MET A 607 22.61 -7.41 -17.34
CA MET A 607 23.76 -8.17 -17.83
C MET A 607 23.37 -9.22 -18.88
N LEU A 608 22.31 -9.99 -18.63
CA LEU A 608 21.79 -10.96 -19.59
C LEU A 608 21.31 -10.30 -20.89
N SER A 609 20.69 -9.13 -20.79
CA SER A 609 20.32 -8.31 -21.94
C SER A 609 21.55 -7.86 -22.74
N LEU A 610 22.64 -7.46 -22.07
CA LEU A 610 23.91 -7.10 -22.72
C LEU A 610 24.49 -8.30 -23.49
N LEU A 611 24.51 -9.49 -22.87
CA LEU A 611 25.03 -10.73 -23.50
C LEU A 611 24.21 -11.19 -24.70
N THR A 612 22.93 -10.84 -24.72
CA THR A 612 21.98 -11.20 -25.79
C THR A 612 21.78 -10.10 -26.83
N LEU A 613 22.57 -9.02 -26.78
CA LEU A 613 22.49 -7.89 -27.70
C LEU A 613 22.30 -8.32 -29.17
N PRO A 614 21.36 -7.70 -29.91
CA PRO A 614 21.20 -7.94 -31.33
C PRO A 614 22.50 -7.58 -32.05
N LYS A 615 23.02 -8.51 -32.85
CA LYS A 615 24.20 -8.23 -33.69
C LYS A 615 23.85 -7.11 -34.66
N LYS A 616 24.71 -6.09 -34.74
CA LYS A 616 24.65 -5.08 -35.81
C LYS A 616 24.87 -5.87 -37.12
N GLN A 617 23.85 -5.92 -37.97
CA GLN A 617 24.04 -6.47 -39.31
C GLN A 617 24.77 -5.40 -40.13
N GLU A 618 25.90 -5.80 -40.75
CA GLU A 618 26.65 -5.01 -41.75
C GLU A 618 25.77 -4.69 -42.96
#